data_AF-A0A3A6N5H4-F1
#
_entry.id   AF-A0A3A6N5H4-F1
#
_cell.length_a   1.000
_cell.length_b   1.000
_cell.length_c   1.000
_cell.angle_alpha   90.00
_cell.angle_beta   90.00
_cell.angle_gamma   90.00
#
_symmetry.space_group_name_H-M   'P 1'
#
loop_
_entity.id
_entity.type
_entity.pdbx_description
1 polymer ?
#
loop_
_entity_poly.entity_id
_entity_poly.type
_entity_poly.pdbx_seq_one_letter_code
_entity_poly.pdbx_strand_id
1 'polypeptide(L)' 'VPEFAAYGLREVLFKNYRIVYRVVEDWSIIEIIAVVHASRDLLKLTHDEWELQ' A
#
# COMPACT_ATOMS: atom_id res chain seq x y z
N VAL A 1 -3.11 7.15 -1.26
CA VAL A 1 -4.41 7.35 -1.96
C VAL A 1 -5.54 7.35 -0.91
N PRO A 2 -6.60 8.18 -1.01
CA PRO A 2 -7.61 8.34 0.04
C PRO A 2 -8.32 7.06 0.49
N GLU A 3 -8.40 6.02 -0.35
CA GLU A 3 -9.10 4.77 -0.01
C GLU A 3 -8.37 3.99 1.10
N PHE A 4 -7.04 4.09 1.20
CA PHE A 4 -6.28 3.43 2.26
C PHE A 4 -6.64 3.91 3.67
N ALA A 5 -7.01 5.20 3.80
CA ALA A 5 -7.37 5.78 5.10
C ALA A 5 -8.65 5.14 5.67
N ALA A 6 -9.59 4.73 4.81
CA ALA A 6 -10.82 4.06 5.24
C ALA A 6 -10.58 2.66 5.85
N TYR A 7 -9.48 2.01 5.48
CA TYR A 7 -9.10 0.67 5.96
C TYR A 7 -8.01 0.67 7.03
N GLY A 8 -7.58 1.84 7.51
CA GLY A 8 -6.46 1.96 8.45
C GLY A 8 -5.11 1.54 7.84
N LEU A 9 -5.02 1.49 6.52
CA LEU A 9 -3.84 1.13 5.77
C LEU A 9 -2.93 2.35 5.60
N ARG A 10 -1.64 2.08 5.64
CA ARG A 10 -0.54 3.04 5.51
C ARG A 10 0.40 2.57 4.43
N GLU A 11 1.04 3.53 3.77
CA GLU A 11 2.07 3.24 2.78
C GLU A 11 3.37 3.95 3.13
N VAL A 12 4.49 3.28 2.86
CA VAL A 12 5.82 3.89 2.89
C VAL A 12 6.54 3.58 1.58
N LEU A 13 7.13 4.63 1.00
CA LEU A 13 8.02 4.51 -0.14
C LEU A 13 9.45 4.40 0.39
N PHE A 14 10.12 3.30 0.07
CA PHE A 14 11.51 3.10 0.42
C PHE A 14 12.28 2.55 -0.78
N LYS A 15 13.24 3.33 -1.27
CA LYS A 15 13.90 3.09 -2.57
C LYS A 15 12.82 2.95 -3.67
N ASN A 16 13.02 2.03 -4.61
CA ASN A 16 12.06 1.73 -5.67
C ASN A 16 11.00 0.71 -5.22
N TYR A 17 10.54 0.77 -3.97
CA TYR A 17 9.48 -0.09 -3.46
C TYR A 17 8.42 0.71 -2.72
N ARG A 18 7.17 0.27 -2.88
CA ARG A 18 6.00 0.70 -2.12
C ARG A 18 5.62 -0.42 -1.17
N ILE A 19 5.62 -0.12 0.13
CA ILE A 19 5.26 -1.07 1.18
C ILE A 19 3.92 -0.60 1.75
N VAL A 20 2.92 -1.48 1.70
CA VAL A 20 1.59 -1.24 2.28
C VAL A 20 1.48 -2.06 3.56
N TYR A 21 1.09 -1.39 4.64
CA TYR A 21 1.03 -2.00 5.96
C TYR A 21 -0.13 -1.41 6.77
N ARG A 22 -0.47 -2.06 7.88
CA ARG A 22 -1.30 -1.45 8.93
C ARG A 22 -0.70 -1.70 10.29
N VAL A 23 -1.18 -0.91 11.24
CA VAL A 23 -0.82 -1.00 12.64
C VAL A 23 -2.02 -1.54 13.39
N VAL A 24 -1.83 -2.64 14.11
CA VAL A 24 -2.88 -3.34 14.88
C VAL A 24 -2.44 -3.50 16.34
N GLU A 25 -3.37 -3.97 17.19
CA GLU A 25 -3.12 -4.22 18.62
C GLU A 25 -2.47 -3.03 19.34
N ASP A 26 -3.17 -1.88 19.33
CA ASP A 26 -2.73 -0.66 20.01
C ASP A 26 -1.29 -0.24 19.71
N TRP A 27 -0.90 -0.32 18.43
CA TRP A 27 0.41 0.12 17.94
C TRP A 27 1.60 -0.79 18.26
N SER A 28 1.34 -2.01 18.73
CA SER A 28 2.39 -2.98 19.06
C SER A 28 2.77 -3.88 17.88
N ILE A 29 1.88 -4.07 16.89
CA ILE A 29 2.11 -4.98 15.76
C ILE A 29 1.97 -4.24 14.43
N ILE A 30 2.93 -4.50 13.53
CA ILE A 30 2.89 -4.06 12.14
C ILE A 30 2.61 -5.26 11.25
N GLU A 31 1.51 -5.20 10.52
CA GLU A 31 1.18 -6.19 9.49
C GLU A 31 1.55 -5.65 8.12
N ILE A 32 2.50 -6.31 7.45
CA ILE A 32 2.87 -6.00 6.06
C ILE A 32 1.89 -6.73 5.13
N ILE A 33 1.14 -5.98 4.33
CA ILE A 33 0.16 -6.54 3.40
C ILE A 33 0.78 -6.77 2.03
N ALA A 34 1.58 -5.82 1.56
CA ALA A 34 2.22 -5.91 0.25
C ALA A 34 3.55 -5.17 0.19
N VAL A 35 4.46 -5.71 -0.63
CA VAL A 35 5.71 -5.05 -1.04
C VAL A 35 5.77 -5.09 -2.55
N VAL A 36 5.71 -3.91 -3.17
CA VAL A 36 5.61 -3.79 -4.63
C VAL A 36 6.74 -2.96 -5.18
N HIS A 37 7.31 -3.37 -6.31
CA HIS A 37 8.37 -2.60 -6.97
C HIS A 37 7.78 -1.33 -7.59
N ALA A 38 8.16 -0.17 -7.06
CA ALA A 38 7.64 1.13 -7.45
C ALA A 38 7.81 1.39 -8.95
N SER A 39 8.93 1.00 -9.58
CA SER A 39 9.10 1.23 -11.03
C SER A 39 8.21 0.35 -11.93
N ARG A 40 7.68 -0.76 -11.40
CA ARG A 40 6.75 -1.63 -12.13
C ARG A 40 5.30 -1.16 -11.94
N ASP A 41 5.02 -0.52 -10.81
CA ASP A 41 3.69 -0.04 -10.43
C ASP A 41 3.44 1.43 -10.76
N LEU A 42 4.46 2.31 -10.81
CA LEU A 42 4.27 3.74 -11.11
C LEU A 42 3.72 3.97 -12.53
N LEU A 43 4.06 3.07 -13.47
CA LEU A 43 3.53 3.06 -14.84
C LEU A 43 2.18 2.33 -14.95
N LYS A 44 1.77 1.56 -13.93
CA LYS A 44 0.45 0.91 -13.86
C LYS A 44 -0.58 1.72 -13.08
N LEU A 45 -0.15 2.69 -12.27
CA LEU A 45 -1.05 3.66 -11.62
C LEU A 45 -1.79 4.58 -12.61
N THR A 46 -1.43 4.56 -13.90
CA THR A 46 -2.19 5.21 -14.97
C THR A 46 -3.20 4.28 -15.67
N HIS A 47 -3.38 3.02 -15.21
CA HIS A 47 -4.31 2.08 -15.86
C HIS A 47 -5.03 1.16 -14.83
N ASP A 48 -6.17 1.64 -14.34
CA ASP A 48 -7.48 0.95 -14.27
C ASP A 48 -7.63 -0.49 -13.69
N GLU A 49 -6.70 -1.07 -12.93
CA GLU A 49 -6.84 -2.48 -12.48
C GLU A 49 -7.07 -2.71 -10.97
N TRP A 50 -7.55 -1.71 -10.22
CA TRP A 50 -7.93 -1.90 -8.80
C TRP A 50 -9.42 -1.69 -8.50
N GLU A 51 -10.28 -1.69 -9.51
CA GLU A 51 -11.72 -1.90 -9.28
C GLU A 51 -11.95 -3.39 -8.94
N LEU A 52 -12.20 -3.66 -7.66
CA LEU A 52 -12.70 -4.94 -7.18
C LEU A 52 -14.09 -5.20 -7.81
N GLN A 53 -14.17 -6.15 -8.74
CA GLN A 53 -15.44 -6.79 -9.15
C GLN A 53 -15.95 -7.76 -8.08
#